data_AF-A0A1H0TAC6-F1
#
_entry.id   AF-A0A1H0TAC6-F1
#
_cell.length_a   1.000
_cell.length_b   1.000
_cell.length_c   1.000
_cell.angle_alpha   90.00
_cell.angle_beta   90.00
_cell.angle_gamma   90.00
#
_symmetry.space_group_name_H-M   'P 1'
#
loop_
_entity.id
_entity.type
_entity.pdbx_description
1 polymer ?
#
loop_
_entity_poly.entity_id
_entity_poly.type
_entity_poly.pdbx_seq_one_letter_code
_entity_poly.pdbx_strand_id
1 'polypeptide(L)' 'MTDHELITYFENKELPETLRLDRACTQYEVKDAVLRNIESMLNGSQDRHAHHRLMLIMNALENPYNGPEIPRF' A
#
# COMPACT_ATOMS: atom_id res chain seq x y z
N MET A 1 9.35 10.44 4.10
CA MET A 1 9.55 9.92 2.75
C MET A 1 8.81 10.82 1.78
N THR A 2 9.43 11.17 0.68
CA THR A 2 8.86 12.00 -0.38
C THR A 2 8.07 11.15 -1.37
N ASP A 3 7.20 11.79 -2.17
CA ASP A 3 6.40 11.12 -3.20
C ASP A 3 7.29 10.38 -4.22
N HIS A 4 8.43 10.97 -4.58
CA HIS A 4 9.37 10.36 -5.51
C HIS A 4 10.02 9.09 -4.95
N GLU A 5 10.45 9.13 -3.68
CA GLU A 5 11.03 7.96 -2.99
C GLU A 5 10.02 6.81 -2.90
N LEU A 6 8.74 7.12 -2.66
CA LEU A 6 7.66 6.13 -2.64
C LEU A 6 7.49 5.44 -4.01
N ILE A 7 7.44 6.23 -5.08
CA ILE A 7 7.30 5.69 -6.44
C ILE A 7 8.47 4.74 -6.75
N THR A 8 9.70 5.19 -6.51
CA THR A 8 10.90 4.37 -6.77
C THR A 8 10.96 3.11 -5.91
N TYR A 9 10.46 3.15 -4.67
CA TYR A 9 10.34 1.96 -3.84
C TYR A 9 9.43 0.92 -4.52
N PHE A 10 8.26 1.33 -4.99
CA PHE A 10 7.27 0.42 -5.58
C PHE A 10 7.65 -0.08 -6.99
N GLU A 11 8.46 0.66 -7.74
CA GLU A 11 8.97 0.23 -9.05
C GLU A 11 9.90 -0.99 -8.97
N ASN A 12 10.66 -1.11 -7.88
CA ASN A 12 11.67 -2.16 -7.71
C ASN A 12 11.23 -3.30 -6.79
N LYS A 13 10.04 -3.21 -6.19
CA LYS A 13 9.56 -4.17 -5.20
C LYS A 13 8.65 -5.21 -5.85
N GLU A 14 8.83 -6.48 -5.48
CA GLU A 14 7.83 -7.50 -5.77
C GLU A 14 6.60 -7.29 -4.88
N LEU A 15 5.43 -7.17 -5.51
CA LEU A 15 4.17 -6.94 -4.82
C LEU A 15 3.35 -8.23 -4.79
N PRO A 16 2.93 -8.71 -3.61
CA PRO A 16 2.07 -9.89 -3.52
C PRO A 16 0.67 -9.56 -4.07
N GLU A 17 -0.08 -10.58 -4.48
CA GLU A 17 -1.46 -10.38 -4.94
C GLU A 17 -2.36 -9.85 -3.82
N THR A 18 -2.13 -10.31 -2.59
CA THR A 18 -2.88 -9.91 -1.40
C THR A 18 -1.91 -9.54 -0.27
N LEU A 19 -2.19 -8.43 0.42
CA LEU A 19 -1.40 -7.96 1.55
C LEU A 19 -2.30 -7.57 2.71
N ARG A 20 -2.02 -8.12 3.89
CA ARG A 20 -2.70 -7.73 5.12
C ARG A 20 -2.04 -6.47 5.70
N LEU A 21 -2.78 -5.37 5.75
CA LEU A 21 -2.26 -4.09 6.23
C LEU A 21 -2.33 -4.01 7.76
N ASP A 22 -3.42 -4.51 8.34
CA ASP A 22 -3.63 -4.53 9.78
C ASP A 22 -4.58 -5.68 10.19
N ARG A 23 -5.06 -5.65 11.44
CA ARG A 23 -5.97 -6.66 11.97
C ARG A 23 -7.26 -6.82 11.14
N ALA A 24 -7.81 -5.74 10.62
CA ALA A 24 -9.12 -5.65 9.98
C ALA A 24 -9.07 -5.35 8.48
N CYS A 25 -7.94 -4.86 7.96
CA CYS A 25 -7.77 -4.45 6.58
C CYS A 25 -6.85 -5.39 5.82
N THR A 26 -7.37 -5.95 4.73
CA THR A 26 -6.60 -6.69 3.72
C THR A 26 -6.75 -5.98 2.39
N GLN A 27 -5.62 -5.67 1.76
CA GLN A 27 -5.57 -5.14 0.42
C GLN A 27 -5.44 -6.30 -0.56
N TYR A 28 -6.46 -6.46 -1.40
CA TYR A 28 -6.41 -7.33 -2.57
C TYR A 28 -5.87 -6.55 -3.77
N GLU A 29 -5.34 -7.26 -4.77
CA GLU A 29 -4.79 -6.68 -5.99
C GLU A 29 -3.78 -5.56 -5.69
N VAL A 30 -2.78 -5.86 -4.84
CA VAL A 30 -1.87 -4.85 -4.28
C VAL A 30 -1.18 -4.05 -5.39
N LYS A 31 -0.81 -4.71 -6.48
CA LYS A 31 -0.19 -4.04 -7.66
C LYS A 31 -1.10 -2.96 -8.24
N ASP A 32 -2.37 -3.29 -8.50
CA ASP A 32 -3.33 -2.35 -9.08
C ASP A 32 -3.69 -1.24 -8.10
N ALA A 33 -3.77 -1.57 -6.80
CA ALA A 33 -3.95 -0.58 -5.76
C ALA A 33 -2.78 0.42 -5.71
N VAL A 34 -1.54 -0.05 -5.77
CA VAL A 34 -0.35 0.82 -5.80
C VAL A 34 -0.36 1.71 -7.03
N LEU A 35 -0.61 1.16 -8.22
CA LEU A 35 -0.66 1.93 -9.47
C LEU A 35 -1.72 3.04 -9.41
N ARG A 36 -2.95 2.73 -8.98
CA ARG A 36 -4.02 3.73 -8.83
C ARG A 36 -3.62 4.86 -7.88
N ASN A 37 -3.01 4.54 -6.74
CA ASN A 37 -2.58 5.57 -5.79
C ASN A 37 -1.43 6.42 -6.33
N ILE A 38 -0.48 5.83 -7.07
CA ILE A 38 0.60 6.59 -7.74
C ILE A 38 0.01 7.52 -8.80
N GLU A 39 -0.89 7.03 -9.65
CA GLU A 39 -1.58 7.85 -10.65
C GLU A 39 -2.35 9.01 -10.01
N SER A 40 -3.10 8.75 -8.92
CA SER A 40 -3.80 9.79 -8.16
C SER A 40 -2.84 10.84 -7.57
N MET A 41 -1.66 10.43 -7.13
CA MET A 41 -0.63 11.34 -6.60
C MET A 41 0.01 12.18 -7.71
N LEU A 42 0.27 11.59 -8.89
CA LEU A 42 0.86 12.28 -10.05
C LEU A 42 -0.10 13.26 -10.72
N ASN A 43 -1.41 12.97 -10.71
CA ASN A 43 -2.43 13.80 -11.34
C ASN A 43 -2.76 15.10 -10.57
N GLY A 44 -2.01 15.43 -9.52
CA GLY A 44 -1.95 16.79 -8.98
C GLY A 44 -3.04 17.16 -7.98
N SER A 45 -3.89 16.24 -7.55
CA SER A 45 -4.48 16.40 -6.22
C SER A 45 -3.37 16.17 -5.22
N GLN A 46 -3.13 17.10 -4.28
CA GLN A 46 -2.40 16.81 -3.04
C GLN A 46 -3.19 15.80 -2.22
N ASP A 47 -3.36 14.61 -2.78
CA ASP A 47 -4.18 13.55 -2.23
C ASP A 47 -3.36 12.90 -1.14
N ARG A 48 -3.42 13.53 0.03
CA ARG A 48 -2.80 13.03 1.25
C ARG A 48 -3.27 11.61 1.56
N HIS A 49 -4.43 11.19 1.04
CA HIS A 49 -4.90 9.82 1.19
C HIS A 49 -4.10 8.84 0.34
N ALA A 50 -3.81 9.17 -0.93
CA ALA A 50 -3.01 8.32 -1.81
C ALA A 50 -1.60 8.11 -1.24
N HIS A 51 -0.93 9.19 -0.82
CA HIS A 51 0.38 9.11 -0.17
C HIS A 51 0.33 8.24 1.10
N HIS A 52 -0.65 8.50 1.98
CA HIS A 52 -0.81 7.72 3.21
C HIS A 52 -1.08 6.24 2.95
N ARG A 53 -1.88 5.92 1.91
CA ARG A 53 -2.18 4.54 1.51
C ARG A 53 -0.92 3.82 1.04
N LEU A 54 -0.11 4.46 0.22
CA LEU A 54 1.17 3.91 -0.25
C LEU A 54 2.15 3.69 0.92
N MET A 55 2.23 4.62 1.86
CA MET A 55 3.01 4.46 3.10
C MET A 55 2.56 3.24 3.93
N LEU A 56 1.25 3.02 4.08
CA LEU A 56 0.72 1.85 4.79
C LEU A 56 1.08 0.54 4.08
N ILE A 57 0.94 0.49 2.75
CA ILE A 57 1.31 -0.69 1.95
C ILE A 57 2.81 -0.96 2.09
N MET A 58 3.65 0.06 1.98
CA MET A 58 5.10 -0.09 2.17
C MET A 58 5.41 -0.68 3.55
N ASN A 59 4.85 -0.08 4.60
CA ASN A 59 5.09 -0.54 5.96
C ASN A 59 4.63 -2.00 6.15
N ALA A 60 3.50 -2.39 5.57
CA ALA A 60 3.02 -3.77 5.63
C ALA A 60 3.87 -4.74 4.79
N LEU A 61 4.57 -4.29 3.75
CA LEU A 61 5.53 -5.12 3.01
C LEU A 61 6.84 -5.33 3.79
N GLU A 62 7.32 -4.29 4.47
CA GLU A 62 8.54 -4.35 5.28
C GLU A 62 8.31 -5.04 6.63
N ASN A 63 7.14 -4.80 7.22
CA ASN A 63 6.71 -5.34 8.49
C ASN A 63 5.34 -6.03 8.32
N PRO A 64 5.30 -7.22 7.71
CA PRO A 64 4.05 -7.96 7.51
C PRO A 64 3.31 -8.15 8.82
N TYR A 65 2.02 -7.80 8.83
CA TYR A 65 1.18 -8.00 10.00
C TYR A 65 1.03 -9.50 10.29
N ASN A 66 1.59 -9.93 11.42
CA ASN A 66 1.63 -11.33 11.87
C ASN A 66 0.58 -11.65 12.95
N GLY A 67 -0.31 -10.71 13.27
CA GLY A 67 -1.33 -10.91 14.29
C GLY A 67 -2.45 -11.87 13.84
N PRO A 68 -3.27 -12.37 14.79
CA PRO A 68 -4.32 -13.35 14.48
C PRO A 68 -5.31 -12.80 13.47
N GLU A 69 -5.77 -13.65 12.55
CA GLU A 69 -6.89 -13.32 11.66
C GLU A 69 -8.16 -13.05 12.49
N ILE A 70 -8.90 -11.99 12.15
CA ILE A 70 -10.21 -11.75 12.77
C ILE A 70 -11.15 -12.82 12.22
N PRO A 71 -11.83 -13.60 13.07
CA PRO A 71 -12.73 -14.64 12.59
C PRO A 71 -13.87 -13.99 11.79
N ARG A 72 -14.09 -14.46 10.57
CA ARG A 72 -15.28 -14.12 9.77
C ARG A 72 -16.41 -15.03 10.25
N PHE A 73 -17.19 -14.55 11.20
CA PHE A 73 -18.43 -15.20 11.64
C PHE A 73 -19.59 -14.81 10.72
#